data_AF-A0A1X7NX13-F1
#
_entry.id   AF-A0A1X7NX13-F1
#
_cell.length_a   1.000
_cell.length_b   1.000
_cell.length_c   1.000
_cell.angle_alpha   90.00
_cell.angle_beta   90.00
_cell.angle_gamma   90.00
#
_symmetry.space_group_name_H-M   'P 1'
#
loop_
_entity.id
_entity.type
_entity.pdbx_description
1 polymer ?
#
loop_
_entity_poly.entity_id
_entity_poly.type
_entity_poly.pdbx_seq_one_letter_code
_entity_poly.pdbx_strand_id
1 'polypeptide(L)'
;MGRGISEAQWFAARELSEGQPPTRVRVAAVLGVDNSHVYSRSSAEGWKTIDHRNQEIRGLYREVQAIAAALSGRAPPEEKVADLPPLDEKEARGPEGQPRPANPPADPAAIAPEPAMGPDAGEGAARGPAAEPALAVPDWDRMDPVELLANASGFVARQVGRLIENADRRGGRLDKAQVEGLAALGKMMDRWEVLAAERTKDDKKKSDEKLADVFKRIDRRIVELAVEGAEFLDQRRRRGRGTTRRRGMADAGSPGTDSDLAQPAR
;
A
#
# COMPACT_ATOMS: atom_id res chain seq x y z
N MET A 1 -41.18 28.71 16.85
CA MET A 1 -41.21 28.35 15.41
C MET A 1 -40.07 27.38 15.16
N GLY A 2 -40.35 26.15 14.71
CA GLY A 2 -39.29 25.18 14.39
C GLY A 2 -38.61 25.53 13.06
N ARG A 3 -37.28 25.39 12.98
CA ARG A 3 -36.60 25.44 11.67
C ARG A 3 -37.04 24.21 10.86
N GLY A 4 -37.62 24.44 9.70
CA GLY A 4 -37.89 23.37 8.74
C GLY A 4 -36.60 22.73 8.25
N ILE A 5 -36.67 21.45 7.88
CA ILE A 5 -35.56 20.70 7.29
C ILE A 5 -35.31 21.26 5.88
N SER A 6 -34.06 21.59 5.57
CA SER A 6 -33.69 22.05 4.22
C SER A 6 -33.69 20.90 3.21
N GLU A 7 -33.84 21.22 1.94
CA GLU A 7 -33.79 20.21 0.86
C GLU A 7 -32.46 19.46 0.84
N ALA A 8 -31.35 20.17 1.10
CA ALA A 8 -30.02 19.58 1.22
C ALA A 8 -29.90 18.61 2.40
N GLN A 9 -30.50 18.94 3.56
CA GLN A 9 -30.58 18.04 4.71
C GLN A 9 -31.35 16.77 4.37
N TRP A 10 -32.48 16.91 3.69
CA TRP A 10 -33.33 15.79 3.32
C TRP A 10 -32.65 14.85 2.31
N PHE A 11 -31.97 15.42 1.30
CA PHE A 11 -31.22 14.64 0.32
C PHE A 11 -30.07 13.86 0.96
N ALA A 12 -29.27 14.52 1.81
CA ALA A 12 -28.16 13.88 2.51
C ALA A 12 -28.64 12.76 3.45
N ALA A 13 -29.79 12.95 4.12
CA ALA A 13 -30.36 11.93 5.01
C ALA A 13 -30.82 10.70 4.22
N ARG A 14 -31.46 10.92 3.07
CA ARG A 14 -31.86 9.86 2.15
C ARG A 14 -30.65 9.07 1.65
N GLU A 15 -29.60 9.72 1.18
CA GLU A 15 -28.39 9.03 0.70
C GLU A 15 -27.76 8.14 1.79
N LEU A 16 -27.69 8.61 3.04
CA LEU A 16 -27.22 7.77 4.15
C LEU A 16 -28.12 6.57 4.40
N SER A 17 -29.44 6.75 4.29
CA SER A 17 -30.42 5.65 4.46
C SER A 17 -30.35 4.61 3.35
N GLU A 18 -29.96 5.01 2.15
CA GLU A 18 -29.76 4.15 0.98
C GLU A 18 -28.37 3.45 0.98
N GLY A 19 -27.59 3.61 2.05
CA GLY A 19 -26.31 2.91 2.24
C GLY A 19 -25.10 3.59 1.60
N GLN A 20 -25.22 4.85 1.17
CA GLN A 20 -24.07 5.61 0.70
C GLN A 20 -23.06 5.83 1.85
N PRO A 21 -21.75 5.90 1.57
CA PRO A 21 -20.75 6.06 2.61
C PRO A 21 -20.97 7.35 3.42
N PRO A 22 -20.78 7.33 4.75
CA PRO A 22 -21.01 8.48 5.61
C PRO A 22 -19.84 9.47 5.54
N THR A 23 -19.77 10.21 4.42
CA THR A 23 -18.77 11.27 4.26
C THR A 23 -19.06 12.43 5.22
N ARG A 24 -18.01 13.15 5.67
CA ARG A 24 -18.18 14.27 6.62
C ARG A 24 -19.12 15.35 6.11
N VAL A 25 -19.07 15.64 4.80
CA VAL A 25 -19.97 16.62 4.15
C VAL A 25 -21.43 16.18 4.27
N ARG A 26 -21.71 14.89 4.04
CA ARG A 26 -23.07 14.34 4.11
C ARG A 26 -23.58 14.33 5.55
N VAL A 27 -22.75 13.93 6.51
CA VAL A 27 -23.10 13.96 7.93
C VAL A 27 -23.35 15.40 8.40
N ALA A 28 -22.50 16.35 7.99
CA ALA A 28 -22.67 17.77 8.30
C ALA A 28 -23.98 18.33 7.72
N ALA A 29 -24.27 17.99 6.46
CA ALA A 29 -25.51 18.35 5.79
C ALA A 29 -26.72 17.83 6.57
N VAL A 30 -26.79 16.55 6.94
CA VAL A 30 -27.90 15.97 7.72
C VAL A 30 -28.10 16.67 9.06
N LEU A 31 -27.01 16.95 9.77
CA LEU A 31 -27.06 17.61 11.09
C LEU A 31 -27.34 19.12 11.00
N GLY A 32 -27.27 19.72 9.80
CA GLY A 32 -27.39 21.17 9.63
C GLY A 32 -26.25 21.95 10.28
N VAL A 33 -25.06 21.36 10.33
CA VAL A 33 -23.85 21.97 10.90
C VAL A 33 -22.79 22.12 9.83
N ASP A 34 -21.79 22.96 10.10
CA ASP A 34 -20.64 23.09 9.22
C ASP A 34 -19.76 21.83 9.24
N ASN A 35 -19.10 21.52 8.13
CA ASN A 35 -18.20 20.37 8.01
C ASN A 35 -17.05 20.43 9.05
N SER A 36 -16.56 21.63 9.38
CA SER A 36 -15.55 21.83 10.42
C SER A 36 -15.99 21.35 11.80
N HIS A 37 -17.28 21.46 12.15
CA HIS A 37 -17.81 20.97 13.42
C HIS A 37 -17.78 19.44 13.49
N VAL A 38 -18.18 18.76 12.40
CA VAL A 38 -18.11 17.29 12.31
C VAL A 38 -16.66 16.83 12.39
N TYR A 39 -15.74 17.55 11.73
CA TYR A 39 -14.30 17.26 11.79
C TYR A 39 -13.70 17.45 13.19
N SER A 40 -13.98 18.57 13.85
CA SER A 40 -13.48 18.87 15.19
C SER A 40 -13.97 17.82 16.20
N ARG A 41 -15.28 17.51 16.18
CA ARG A 41 -15.88 16.53 17.07
C ARG A 41 -15.37 15.10 16.82
N SER A 42 -15.32 14.65 15.57
CA SER A 42 -14.78 13.33 15.23
C SER A 42 -13.29 13.19 15.59
N SER A 43 -12.53 14.29 15.57
CA SER A 43 -11.14 14.29 16.03
C SER A 43 -11.05 14.18 17.56
N ALA A 44 -11.86 14.96 18.29
CA ALA A 44 -11.90 14.95 19.75
C ALA A 44 -12.38 13.60 20.32
N GLU A 45 -13.31 12.94 19.63
CA GLU A 45 -13.84 11.62 20.02
C GLU A 45 -13.00 10.44 19.52
N GLY A 46 -11.86 10.71 18.85
CA GLY A 46 -10.96 9.65 18.36
C GLY A 46 -11.56 8.81 17.21
N TRP A 47 -12.63 9.28 16.57
CA TRP A 47 -13.24 8.62 15.41
C TRP A 47 -12.42 8.79 14.14
N LYS A 48 -11.40 9.66 14.16
CA LYS A 48 -10.30 9.55 13.21
C LYS A 48 -9.62 8.20 13.45
N THR A 49 -10.05 7.18 12.72
CA THR A 49 -9.11 6.23 12.18
C THR A 49 -8.08 7.08 11.47
N ILE A 50 -6.91 7.27 12.10
CA ILE A 50 -5.73 7.70 11.38
C ILE A 50 -5.69 6.74 10.20
N ASP A 51 -5.96 7.26 9.03
CA ASP A 51 -5.97 6.46 7.82
C ASP A 51 -4.50 6.12 7.62
N HIS A 52 -4.04 5.02 8.25
CA HIS A 52 -2.65 4.59 8.23
C HIS A 52 -2.20 4.46 6.77
N ARG A 53 -3.14 4.16 5.87
CA ARG A 53 -3.00 4.24 4.42
C ARG A 53 -2.55 5.61 3.92
N ASN A 54 -3.11 6.72 4.40
CA ASN A 54 -2.64 8.06 4.02
C ASN A 54 -1.26 8.39 4.58
N GLN A 55 -0.90 7.84 5.74
CA GLN A 55 0.45 7.99 6.30
C GLN A 55 1.48 7.16 5.51
N GLU A 56 1.11 5.93 5.14
CA GLU A 56 1.87 5.04 4.25
C GLU A 56 2.02 5.65 2.85
N ILE A 57 0.94 6.15 2.24
CA ILE A 57 0.97 6.85 0.93
C ILE A 57 1.89 8.07 0.99
N ARG A 58 1.85 8.86 2.07
CA ARG A 58 2.78 9.99 2.27
C ARG A 58 4.23 9.54 2.52
N GLY A 59 4.44 8.34 3.06
CA GLY A 59 5.76 7.72 3.20
C GLY A 59 6.30 7.30 1.84
N LEU A 60 5.51 6.53 1.09
CA LEU A 60 5.82 6.09 -0.26
C LEU A 60 6.07 7.25 -1.22
N TYR A 61 5.27 8.32 -1.14
CA TYR A 61 5.48 9.52 -1.96
C TYR A 61 6.83 10.20 -1.66
N ARG A 62 7.25 10.24 -0.40
CA ARG A 62 8.57 10.76 0.01
C ARG A 62 9.70 9.87 -0.51
N GLU A 63 9.54 8.55 -0.44
CA GLU A 63 10.51 7.61 -1.00
C GLU A 63 10.66 7.77 -2.52
N VAL A 64 9.53 7.89 -3.23
CA VAL A 64 9.53 8.13 -4.68
C VAL A 64 10.20 9.48 -5.01
N GLN A 65 9.93 10.53 -4.25
CA GLN A 65 10.61 11.83 -4.42
C GLN A 65 12.12 11.74 -4.16
N ALA A 66 12.55 11.00 -3.14
CA ALA A 66 13.96 10.79 -2.83
C ALA A 66 14.67 10.02 -3.95
N ILE A 67 14.05 8.97 -4.48
CA ILE A 67 14.56 8.20 -5.61
C ILE A 67 14.63 9.07 -6.88
N ALA A 68 13.59 9.84 -7.17
CA ALA A 68 13.57 10.76 -8.32
C ALA A 68 14.66 11.83 -8.21
N ALA A 69 14.89 12.38 -7.02
CA ALA A 69 15.97 13.32 -6.76
C ALA A 69 17.34 12.68 -7.03
N ALA A 70 17.60 11.51 -6.44
CA ALA A 70 18.85 10.77 -6.62
C ALA A 70 19.15 10.45 -8.10
N LEU A 71 18.13 10.04 -8.86
CA LEU A 71 18.28 9.74 -10.29
C LEU A 71 18.49 10.99 -11.16
N SER A 72 17.93 12.14 -10.76
CA SER A 72 18.06 13.39 -11.50
C SER A 72 19.36 14.15 -11.26
N GLY A 73 20.21 13.70 -10.33
CA GLY A 73 21.39 14.45 -9.87
C GLY A 73 21.03 15.76 -9.15
N ARG A 74 19.73 15.99 -8.90
CA ARG A 74 19.22 17.12 -8.15
C ARG A 74 19.20 16.70 -6.68
N ALA A 75 19.77 17.51 -5.80
CA ALA A 75 19.58 17.31 -4.38
C ALA A 75 18.06 17.24 -4.09
N PRO A 76 17.58 16.25 -3.30
CA PRO A 76 16.20 16.24 -2.86
C PRO A 76 15.93 17.63 -2.27
N PRO A 77 14.76 18.24 -2.55
CA PRO A 77 14.44 19.52 -1.94
C PRO A 77 14.63 19.33 -0.44
N GLU A 78 15.60 20.02 0.15
CA GLU A 78 15.67 20.22 1.59
C GLU A 78 14.48 21.10 1.92
N GLU A 79 13.30 20.50 1.90
CA GLU A 79 12.16 21.05 2.57
C GLU A 79 12.57 20.96 4.04
N LYS A 80 13.19 22.04 4.53
CA LYS A 80 13.05 22.45 5.92
C LYS A 80 11.56 22.47 6.15
N VAL A 81 11.02 21.34 6.55
CA VAL A 81 9.88 21.29 7.43
C VAL A 81 10.41 21.93 8.71
N ALA A 82 10.54 23.27 8.69
CA ALA A 82 10.08 24.06 9.82
C ALA A 82 8.79 23.38 10.22
N ASP A 83 8.71 22.94 11.48
CA ASP A 83 7.47 22.57 12.13
C ASP A 83 6.37 23.41 11.50
N LEU A 84 5.65 22.84 10.51
CA LEU A 84 4.47 23.49 10.00
C LEU A 84 3.62 23.40 11.25
N PRO A 85 3.38 24.54 11.93
CA PRO A 85 2.59 24.50 13.14
C PRO A 85 1.32 23.73 12.78
N PRO A 86 0.86 22.80 13.63
CA PRO A 86 -0.39 22.08 13.36
C PRO A 86 -1.38 23.14 12.92
N LEU A 87 -1.83 23.09 11.65
CA LEU A 87 -2.52 24.19 10.95
C LEU A 87 -3.31 25.01 11.97
N ASP A 88 -2.75 26.15 12.37
CA ASP A 88 -3.29 26.89 13.50
C ASP A 88 -4.70 27.32 13.05
N GLU A 89 -5.71 26.81 13.74
CA GLU A 89 -7.13 26.88 13.35
C GLU A 89 -7.68 28.32 13.24
N LYS A 90 -6.81 29.33 13.42
CA LYS A 90 -7.15 30.75 13.46
C LYS A 90 -6.97 31.48 12.13
N GLU A 91 -6.27 30.94 11.13
CA GLU A 91 -6.13 31.62 9.82
C GLU A 91 -7.22 31.26 8.79
N ALA A 92 -8.12 30.32 9.09
CA ALA A 92 -9.31 30.07 8.28
C ALA A 92 -10.46 31.05 8.57
N ARG A 93 -10.27 32.03 9.46
CA ARG A 93 -11.08 33.26 9.46
C ARG A 93 -10.47 34.24 8.47
N GLY A 94 -10.79 34.06 7.19
CA GLY A 94 -10.72 35.17 6.25
C GLY A 94 -11.56 36.34 6.81
N PRO A 95 -11.14 37.61 6.62
CA PRO A 95 -11.91 38.75 7.10
C PRO A 95 -13.30 38.70 6.45
N GLU A 96 -14.31 38.36 7.25
CA GLU A 96 -15.70 38.60 6.92
C GLU A 96 -15.87 40.11 6.67
N GLY A 97 -16.26 40.49 5.45
CA GLY A 97 -16.85 41.82 5.23
C GLY A 97 -16.23 42.72 4.17
N GLN A 98 -15.57 42.23 3.12
CA GLN A 98 -15.44 43.03 1.90
C GLN A 98 -16.49 42.61 0.86
N PRO A 99 -17.45 43.49 0.50
CA PRO A 99 -18.37 43.20 -0.59
C PRO A 99 -17.56 43.06 -1.89
N ARG A 100 -17.72 41.91 -2.56
CA ARG A 100 -17.20 41.72 -3.91
C ARG A 100 -17.70 42.87 -4.79
N PRO A 101 -16.81 43.60 -5.51
CA PRO A 101 -17.27 44.57 -6.50
C PRO A 101 -18.11 43.83 -7.54
N ALA A 102 -19.29 44.37 -7.84
CA ALA A 102 -20.17 43.85 -8.86
C ALA A 102 -19.44 43.86 -10.21
N ASN A 103 -19.30 42.70 -10.83
CA ASN A 103 -18.87 42.62 -12.22
C ASN A 103 -19.91 43.37 -13.08
N PRO A 104 -19.50 44.36 -13.89
CA PRO A 104 -20.41 44.97 -14.84
C PRO A 104 -20.84 43.93 -15.88
N PRO A 105 -22.06 44.04 -16.44
CA PRO A 105 -22.54 43.13 -17.47
C PRO A 105 -21.62 43.22 -18.70
N ALA A 106 -21.18 42.07 -19.17
CA ALA A 106 -20.45 41.96 -20.42
C ALA A 106 -21.36 42.39 -21.58
N ASP A 107 -20.97 43.48 -22.26
CA ASP A 107 -21.58 43.93 -23.51
C ASP A 107 -21.35 42.87 -24.61
N PRO A 108 -22.40 42.29 -25.22
CA PRO A 108 -22.25 41.26 -26.26
C PRO A 108 -22.06 41.83 -27.68
N ALA A 109 -21.52 43.04 -27.84
CA ALA A 109 -21.50 43.74 -29.13
C ALA A 109 -20.08 44.07 -29.62
N ALA A 110 -19.32 43.06 -30.07
CA ALA A 110 -18.26 43.22 -31.08
C ALA A 110 -17.65 41.85 -31.45
N ILE A 111 -18.34 41.07 -32.28
CA ILE A 111 -17.68 40.06 -33.12
C ILE A 111 -17.94 40.49 -34.56
N ALA A 112 -16.99 41.25 -35.11
CA ALA A 112 -16.93 41.51 -36.53
C ALA A 112 -16.37 40.27 -37.25
N PRO A 113 -16.88 39.92 -38.45
CA PRO A 113 -16.35 38.82 -39.23
C PRO A 113 -15.08 39.24 -39.97
N GLU A 114 -13.97 38.54 -39.72
CA GLU A 114 -12.77 38.67 -40.56
C GLU A 114 -12.96 37.98 -41.93
N PRO A 115 -12.36 38.55 -43.00
CA PRO A 115 -12.62 38.16 -44.37
C PRO A 115 -11.83 36.93 -44.82
N ALA A 116 -12.46 36.19 -45.72
CA ALA A 116 -11.88 35.10 -46.48
C ALA A 116 -10.64 35.55 -47.30
N MET A 117 -9.49 34.94 -47.00
CA MET A 117 -8.40 34.69 -47.95
C MET A 117 -8.27 33.16 -48.02
N GLY A 118 -8.51 32.49 -49.15
CA GLY A 118 -7.70 32.56 -50.37
C GLY A 118 -6.73 31.38 -50.36
N PRO A 119 -6.84 30.40 -51.27
CA PRO A 119 -5.99 29.21 -51.26
C PRO A 119 -4.67 29.53 -51.96
N ASP A 120 -3.58 29.61 -51.19
CA ASP A 120 -2.23 29.71 -51.75
C ASP A 120 -1.51 28.38 -51.64
N ALA A 121 -1.16 27.85 -52.80
CA ALA A 121 -0.44 26.62 -53.01
C ALA A 121 1.06 26.89 -52.82
N GLY A 122 1.59 26.48 -51.66
CA GLY A 122 3.01 26.55 -51.33
C GLY A 122 3.60 25.16 -51.13
N GLU A 123 4.12 24.61 -52.21
CA GLU A 123 4.92 23.39 -52.32
C GLU A 123 6.12 23.44 -51.35
N GLY A 124 6.04 22.72 -50.24
CA GLY A 124 7.04 22.72 -49.17
C GLY A 124 7.49 21.32 -48.80
N ALA A 125 8.55 20.87 -49.49
CA ALA A 125 9.55 19.89 -49.08
C ALA A 125 9.13 18.85 -48.00
N ALA A 126 8.83 17.65 -48.46
CA ALA A 126 8.71 16.44 -47.65
C ALA A 126 10.01 16.16 -46.87
N ARG A 127 10.13 16.73 -45.67
CA ARG A 127 11.01 16.22 -44.62
C ARG A 127 10.19 15.18 -43.86
N GLY A 128 10.31 13.92 -44.30
CA GLY A 128 9.63 12.79 -43.66
C GLY A 128 9.87 12.82 -42.15
N PRO A 129 8.85 12.49 -41.32
CA PRO A 129 9.02 12.45 -39.88
C PRO A 129 10.17 11.50 -39.59
N ALA A 130 11.23 12.01 -38.95
CA ALA A 130 12.31 11.20 -38.43
C ALA A 130 11.66 10.07 -37.64
N ALA A 131 11.88 8.83 -38.10
CA ALA A 131 11.31 7.64 -37.51
C ALA A 131 11.54 7.71 -36.00
N GLU A 132 10.45 7.90 -35.25
CA GLU A 132 10.50 7.87 -33.80
C GLU A 132 11.18 6.56 -33.40
N PRO A 133 12.16 6.58 -32.47
CA PRO A 133 12.76 5.36 -32.00
C PRO A 133 11.63 4.51 -31.42
N ALA A 134 11.29 3.41 -32.11
CA ALA A 134 10.33 2.44 -31.64
C ALA A 134 10.80 2.02 -30.25
N LEU A 135 10.11 2.51 -29.22
CA LEU A 135 10.45 2.23 -27.83
C LEU A 135 10.39 0.72 -27.69
N ALA A 136 11.55 0.10 -27.51
CA ALA A 136 11.66 -1.33 -27.31
C ALA A 136 10.72 -1.71 -26.18
N VAL A 137 9.66 -2.45 -26.50
CA VAL A 137 8.71 -2.93 -25.52
C VAL A 137 9.47 -3.94 -24.65
N PRO A 138 9.65 -3.68 -23.35
CA PRO A 138 10.32 -4.62 -22.46
C PRO A 138 9.68 -6.01 -22.49
N ASP A 139 10.48 -7.05 -22.31
CA ASP A 139 10.01 -8.44 -22.18
C ASP A 139 9.38 -8.64 -20.78
N TRP A 140 8.12 -8.21 -20.65
CA TRP A 140 7.40 -8.10 -19.38
C TRP A 140 7.15 -9.44 -18.67
N ASP A 141 7.15 -10.55 -19.40
CA ASP A 141 6.80 -11.87 -18.85
C ASP A 141 7.89 -12.45 -17.94
N ARG A 142 9.13 -11.98 -18.06
CA ARG A 142 10.29 -12.49 -17.32
C ARG A 142 10.73 -11.62 -16.15
N MET A 143 10.16 -10.42 -16.02
CA MET A 143 10.55 -9.50 -14.96
C MET A 143 9.98 -9.88 -13.59
N ASP A 144 10.77 -9.60 -12.57
CA ASP A 144 10.30 -9.63 -11.18
C ASP A 144 9.09 -8.69 -11.01
N PRO A 145 8.04 -9.05 -10.23
CA PRO A 145 6.83 -8.24 -10.11
C PRO A 145 7.08 -6.84 -9.56
N VAL A 146 8.07 -6.67 -8.67
CA VAL A 146 8.42 -5.36 -8.10
C VAL A 146 9.14 -4.52 -9.15
N GLU A 147 10.07 -5.11 -9.89
CA GLU A 147 10.73 -4.46 -11.02
C GLU A 147 9.73 -4.09 -12.12
N LEU A 148 8.73 -4.95 -12.38
CA LEU A 148 7.66 -4.70 -13.35
C LEU A 148 6.88 -3.45 -12.96
N LEU A 149 6.45 -3.36 -11.70
CA LEU A 149 5.71 -2.21 -11.19
C LEU A 149 6.55 -0.92 -11.24
N ALA A 150 7.83 -0.99 -10.88
CA ALA A 150 8.76 0.14 -10.93
C ALA A 150 9.00 0.62 -12.38
N ASN A 151 9.18 -0.29 -13.33
CA ASN A 151 9.38 0.08 -14.73
C ASN A 151 8.11 0.61 -15.38
N ALA A 152 6.96 0.03 -15.03
CA ALA A 152 5.67 0.44 -15.55
C ALA A 152 5.25 1.82 -15.01
N SER A 153 5.42 2.07 -13.71
CA SER A 153 5.22 3.40 -13.11
C SER A 153 6.18 4.44 -13.70
N GLY A 154 7.45 4.09 -13.91
CA GLY A 154 8.42 4.96 -14.59
C GLY A 154 8.03 5.27 -16.04
N PHE A 155 7.47 4.31 -16.77
CA PHE A 155 6.94 4.52 -18.11
C PHE A 155 5.75 5.49 -18.10
N VAL A 156 4.78 5.28 -17.20
CA VAL A 156 3.61 6.15 -17.08
C VAL A 156 4.03 7.56 -16.70
N ALA A 157 4.94 7.71 -15.72
CA ALA A 157 5.47 9.02 -15.33
C ALA A 157 6.12 9.77 -16.50
N ARG A 158 6.89 9.07 -17.35
CA ARG A 158 7.47 9.65 -18.58
C ARG A 158 6.41 10.04 -19.60
N GLN A 159 5.33 9.26 -19.74
CA GLN A 159 4.24 9.60 -20.65
C GLN A 159 3.45 10.82 -20.16
N VAL A 160 3.13 10.86 -18.87
CA VAL A 160 2.48 12.01 -18.23
C VAL A 160 3.35 13.26 -18.37
N GLY A 161 4.66 13.15 -18.13
CA GLY A 161 5.60 14.26 -18.30
C GLY A 161 5.61 14.80 -19.74
N ARG A 162 5.66 13.92 -20.75
CA ARG A 162 5.57 14.33 -22.17
C ARG A 162 4.23 15.00 -22.51
N LEU A 163 3.15 14.54 -21.89
CA LEU A 163 1.81 15.12 -22.07
C LEU A 163 1.70 16.52 -21.47
N ILE A 164 2.22 16.72 -20.26
CA ILE A 164 2.27 18.03 -19.60
C ILE A 164 3.11 19.00 -20.44
N GLU A 165 4.30 18.58 -20.86
CA GLU A 165 5.17 19.44 -21.68
C GLU A 165 4.51 19.83 -23.02
N ASN A 166 3.79 18.90 -23.64
CA ASN A 166 3.02 19.18 -24.85
C ASN A 166 1.81 20.10 -24.58
N ALA A 167 1.15 19.96 -23.44
CA ALA A 167 0.05 20.83 -23.04
C ALA A 167 0.55 22.26 -22.79
N ASP A 168 1.67 22.44 -22.09
CA ASP A 168 2.28 23.74 -21.83
C ASP A 168 2.62 24.46 -23.14
N ARG A 169 3.23 23.75 -24.10
CA ARG A 169 3.52 24.30 -25.44
C ARG A 169 2.27 24.71 -26.21
N ARG A 170 1.10 24.12 -25.92
CA ARG A 170 -0.19 24.41 -26.56
C ARG A 170 -1.07 25.36 -25.73
N GLY A 171 -0.51 26.03 -24.72
CA GLY A 171 -1.25 26.97 -23.87
C GLY A 171 -2.16 26.29 -22.84
N GLY A 172 -1.72 25.16 -22.29
CA GLY A 172 -2.40 24.45 -21.20
C GLY A 172 -3.61 23.61 -21.63
N ARG A 173 -3.79 23.37 -22.94
CA ARG A 173 -4.92 22.57 -23.46
C ARG A 173 -4.48 21.16 -23.81
N LEU A 174 -5.08 20.18 -23.13
CA LEU A 174 -5.03 18.76 -23.49
C LEU A 174 -6.20 18.45 -24.44
N ASP A 175 -5.93 17.69 -25.49
CA ASP A 175 -7.00 17.19 -26.36
C ASP A 175 -7.74 16.00 -25.72
N LYS A 176 -8.94 15.71 -26.22
CA LYS A 176 -9.78 14.64 -25.66
C LYS A 176 -9.11 13.26 -25.75
N ALA A 177 -8.41 12.99 -26.86
CA ALA A 177 -7.74 11.71 -27.08
C ALA A 177 -6.58 11.50 -26.08
N GLN A 178 -5.88 12.57 -25.73
CA GLN A 178 -4.84 12.59 -24.71
C GLN A 178 -5.40 12.28 -23.31
N VAL A 179 -6.54 12.89 -22.95
CA VAL A 179 -7.23 12.61 -21.69
C VAL A 179 -7.72 11.15 -21.63
N GLU A 180 -8.28 10.64 -22.72
CA GLU A 180 -8.69 9.22 -22.82
C GLU A 180 -7.48 8.26 -22.73
N GLY A 181 -6.36 8.62 -23.33
CA GLY A 181 -5.10 7.86 -23.22
C GLY A 181 -4.57 7.79 -21.78
N LEU A 182 -4.62 8.91 -21.04
CA LEU A 182 -4.27 8.94 -19.62
C LEU A 182 -5.21 8.09 -18.77
N ALA A 183 -6.52 8.16 -19.02
CA ALA A 183 -7.50 7.35 -18.33
C ALA A 183 -7.28 5.84 -18.59
N ALA A 184 -6.89 5.46 -19.82
CA ALA A 184 -6.55 4.09 -20.15
C ALA A 184 -5.27 3.60 -19.44
N LEU A 185 -4.24 4.46 -19.37
CA LEU A 185 -3.01 4.16 -18.62
C LEU A 185 -3.28 3.98 -17.12
N GLY A 186 -4.13 4.82 -16.52
CA GLY A 186 -4.55 4.67 -15.13
C GLY A 186 -5.21 3.31 -14.86
N LYS A 187 -6.15 2.90 -15.71
CA LYS A 187 -6.78 1.57 -15.61
C LYS A 187 -5.78 0.42 -15.78
N MET A 188 -4.76 0.59 -16.62
CA MET A 188 -3.67 -0.40 -16.75
C MET A 188 -2.84 -0.48 -15.46
N MET A 189 -2.55 0.65 -14.81
CA MET A 189 -1.85 0.64 -13.52
C MET A 189 -2.63 -0.11 -12.44
N ASP A 190 -3.94 0.14 -12.34
CA ASP A 190 -4.81 -0.59 -11.40
C ASP A 190 -4.75 -2.10 -11.66
N ARG A 191 -4.74 -2.51 -12.94
CA ARG A 191 -4.63 -3.92 -13.34
C ARG A 191 -3.26 -4.52 -12.97
N TRP A 192 -2.17 -3.76 -13.11
CA TRP A 192 -0.84 -4.21 -12.72
C TRP A 192 -0.69 -4.37 -11.21
N GLU A 193 -1.31 -3.50 -10.41
CA GLU A 193 -1.32 -3.64 -8.96
C GLU A 193 -2.00 -4.94 -8.53
N VAL A 194 -3.14 -5.28 -9.15
CA VAL A 194 -3.82 -6.57 -8.92
C VAL A 194 -2.93 -7.75 -9.28
N LEU A 195 -2.27 -7.71 -10.45
CA LEU A 195 -1.38 -8.80 -10.88
C LEU A 195 -0.15 -8.95 -9.97
N ALA A 196 0.42 -7.85 -9.49
CA ALA A 196 1.51 -7.87 -8.51
C ALA A 196 1.06 -8.48 -7.17
N ALA A 197 -0.14 -8.13 -6.71
CA ALA A 197 -0.74 -8.70 -5.51
C ALA A 197 -1.07 -10.21 -5.65
N GLU A 198 -1.45 -10.66 -6.85
CA GLU A 198 -1.66 -12.09 -7.13
C GLU A 198 -0.35 -12.86 -7.14
N ARG A 199 0.69 -12.38 -7.84
CA ARG A 199 2.00 -13.05 -7.88
C ARG A 199 2.66 -13.15 -6.51
N THR A 200 2.61 -12.10 -5.69
CA THR A 200 3.15 -12.14 -4.32
C THR A 200 2.43 -13.16 -3.43
N LYS A 201 1.11 -13.35 -3.61
CA LYS A 201 0.37 -14.43 -2.94
C LYS A 201 0.82 -15.81 -3.42
N ASP A 202 1.04 -16.00 -4.70
CA ASP A 202 1.46 -17.29 -5.25
C ASP A 202 2.90 -17.66 -4.86
N ASP A 203 3.81 -16.69 -4.81
CA ASP A 203 5.17 -16.92 -4.32
C ASP A 203 5.18 -17.23 -2.81
N LYS A 204 4.32 -16.56 -2.03
CA LYS A 204 4.12 -16.90 -0.63
C LYS A 204 3.62 -18.33 -0.46
N LYS A 205 2.61 -18.76 -1.24
CA LYS A 205 2.14 -20.16 -1.22
C LYS A 205 3.25 -21.15 -1.54
N LYS A 206 4.04 -20.90 -2.59
CA LYS A 206 5.20 -21.76 -2.94
C LYS A 206 6.25 -21.80 -1.83
N SER A 207 6.48 -20.68 -1.15
CA SER A 207 7.37 -20.62 0.01
C SER A 207 6.84 -21.44 1.18
N ASP A 208 5.55 -21.33 1.48
CA ASP A 208 4.88 -22.08 2.55
C ASP A 208 4.87 -23.59 2.26
N GLU A 209 4.66 -24.01 1.01
CA GLU A 209 4.77 -25.42 0.59
C GLU A 209 6.18 -25.97 0.79
N LYS A 210 7.21 -25.22 0.36
CA LYS A 210 8.62 -25.61 0.59
C LYS A 210 8.93 -25.71 2.08
N LEU A 211 8.42 -24.77 2.88
CA LEU A 211 8.58 -24.77 4.34
C LEU A 211 7.91 -25.99 4.98
N ALA A 212 6.69 -26.33 4.55
CA ALA A 212 5.98 -27.53 4.99
C ALA A 212 6.77 -28.82 4.66
N ASP A 213 7.40 -28.88 3.50
CA ASP A 213 8.25 -30.02 3.12
C ASP A 213 9.57 -30.09 3.89
N VAL A 214 10.12 -28.96 4.33
CA VAL A 214 11.23 -28.95 5.30
C VAL A 214 10.76 -29.49 6.64
N PHE A 215 9.60 -29.06 7.15
CA PHE A 215 9.07 -29.56 8.43
C PHE A 215 8.79 -31.06 8.39
N LYS A 216 8.19 -31.59 7.32
CA LYS A 216 8.00 -33.04 7.16
C LYS A 216 9.32 -33.82 7.22
N ARG A 217 10.40 -33.27 6.67
CA ARG A 217 11.74 -33.89 6.74
C ARG A 217 12.30 -33.86 8.16
N ILE A 218 12.11 -32.75 8.88
CA ILE A 218 12.52 -32.63 10.28
C ILE A 218 11.73 -33.62 11.14
N ASP A 219 10.41 -33.68 11.00
CA ASP A 219 9.55 -34.59 11.76
C ASP A 219 9.94 -36.05 11.54
N ARG A 220 10.19 -36.43 10.28
CA ARG A 220 10.70 -37.77 9.96
C ARG A 220 12.01 -38.04 10.69
N ARG A 221 12.95 -37.09 10.68
CA ARG A 221 14.24 -37.26 11.35
C ARG A 221 14.10 -37.34 12.88
N ILE A 222 13.18 -36.60 13.48
CA ILE A 222 12.90 -36.67 14.92
C ILE A 222 12.39 -38.08 15.28
N VAL A 223 11.49 -38.64 14.48
CA VAL A 223 10.96 -40.00 14.71
C VAL A 223 12.08 -41.04 14.57
N GLU A 224 12.92 -40.94 13.53
CA GLU A 224 14.09 -41.82 13.36
C GLU A 224 15.02 -41.76 14.58
N LEU A 225 15.39 -40.55 15.02
CA LEU A 225 16.25 -40.36 16.19
C LEU A 225 15.62 -40.89 17.48
N ALA A 226 14.31 -40.78 17.63
CA ALA A 226 13.60 -41.35 18.79
C ALA A 226 13.64 -42.89 18.78
N VAL A 227 13.52 -43.52 17.61
CA VAL A 227 13.65 -44.97 17.46
C VAL A 227 15.09 -45.42 17.77
N GLU A 228 16.09 -44.77 17.16
CA GLU A 228 17.51 -45.03 17.42
C GLU A 228 17.82 -44.90 18.94
N GLY A 229 17.30 -43.85 19.58
CA GLY A 229 17.44 -43.63 21.02
C GLY A 229 16.77 -44.71 21.88
N ALA A 230 15.58 -45.17 21.50
CA ALA A 230 14.87 -46.25 22.21
C ALA A 230 15.63 -47.58 22.11
N GLU A 231 16.15 -47.91 20.93
CA GLU A 231 16.97 -49.11 20.71
C GLU A 231 18.27 -49.05 21.53
N PHE A 232 18.93 -47.90 21.57
CA PHE A 232 20.12 -47.70 22.39
C PHE A 232 19.85 -47.94 23.89
N LEU A 233 18.73 -47.43 24.41
CA LEU A 233 18.32 -47.64 25.79
C LEU A 233 17.99 -49.12 26.08
N ASP A 234 17.32 -49.83 25.16
CA ASP A 234 17.05 -51.26 25.32
C ASP A 234 18.35 -52.08 25.31
N GLN A 235 19.27 -51.80 24.38
CA GLN A 235 20.59 -52.44 24.34
C GLN A 235 21.36 -52.24 25.66
N ARG A 236 21.35 -51.02 26.20
CA ARG A 236 21.98 -50.72 27.50
C ARG A 236 21.33 -51.50 28.63
N ARG A 237 19.99 -51.61 28.64
CA ARG A 237 19.22 -52.38 29.63
C ARG A 237 19.50 -53.88 29.55
N ARG A 238 19.70 -54.44 28.35
CA ARG A 238 20.09 -55.84 28.15
C ARG A 238 21.49 -56.11 28.67
N ARG A 239 22.47 -55.25 28.37
CA ARG A 239 23.85 -55.37 28.87
C ARG A 239 23.91 -55.27 30.40
N GLY A 240 23.16 -54.36 31.01
CA GLY A 240 23.12 -54.19 32.47
C GLY A 240 22.48 -55.36 33.23
N ARG A 241 21.53 -56.10 32.63
CA ARG A 241 20.89 -57.27 33.26
C ARG A 241 21.74 -58.55 33.24
N GLY A 242 22.71 -58.66 32.33
CA GLY A 242 23.56 -59.85 32.21
C GLY A 242 24.60 -60.01 33.32
N THR A 243 25.03 -58.91 33.95
CA THR A 243 26.09 -58.92 34.98
C THR A 243 25.58 -59.27 36.38
N THR A 244 24.31 -59.04 36.67
CA THR A 244 23.72 -59.31 38.00
C THR A 244 23.44 -60.80 38.23
N ARG A 245 23.08 -61.55 37.18
CA ARG A 245 22.79 -63.00 37.29
C ARG A 245 24.01 -63.86 37.58
N ARG A 246 25.22 -63.43 37.18
CA ARG A 246 26.46 -64.19 37.43
C ARG A 246 27.05 -63.97 38.83
N ARG A 247 26.68 -62.88 39.52
CA ARG A 247 27.16 -62.58 40.88
C ARG A 247 26.29 -63.23 41.98
N GLY A 248 25.00 -63.48 41.72
CA GLY A 248 24.08 -64.10 42.70
C GLY A 248 24.14 -65.63 42.82
N MET A 249 24.95 -66.32 41.99
CA MET A 249 25.06 -67.78 42.04
C MET A 249 26.36 -68.27 42.72
N ALA A 250 27.28 -67.36 43.03
CA ALA A 250 28.51 -67.64 43.78
C ALA A 250 28.37 -67.38 45.30
N ASP A 251 27.21 -66.92 45.76
CA ASP A 251 26.99 -66.51 47.16
C ASP A 251 25.78 -67.22 47.81
N ALA A 252 25.45 -68.41 47.29
CA ALA A 252 24.55 -69.35 47.97
C ALA A 252 25.39 -70.24 48.90
N GLY A 253 25.93 -69.66 49.97
CA GLY A 253 26.82 -70.38 50.85
C GLY A 253 27.33 -69.61 52.06
N SER A 254 26.42 -69.06 52.88
CA SER A 254 26.58 -69.15 54.34
C SER A 254 25.32 -68.70 55.08
N PRO A 255 24.61 -69.60 55.78
CA PRO A 255 23.60 -69.22 56.76
C PRO A 255 24.32 -68.67 58.01
N GLY A 256 24.60 -67.37 58.00
CA GLY A 256 25.19 -66.65 59.13
C GLY A 256 24.11 -66.01 60.00
N THR A 257 23.75 -66.73 61.05
CA THR A 257 23.33 -66.28 62.39
C THR A 257 23.19 -64.76 62.66
N ASP A 258 22.03 -64.42 63.21
CA ASP A 258 21.82 -63.53 64.36
C ASP A 258 22.78 -62.37 64.61
N SER A 259 22.24 -61.16 64.55
CA SER A 259 22.44 -60.02 65.48
C SER A 259 21.59 -58.88 64.91
N ASP A 260 20.38 -58.64 65.43
CA ASP A 260 20.10 -57.90 66.66
C ASP A 260 20.75 -56.51 66.71
N LEU A 261 19.95 -55.56 67.20
CA LEU A 261 20.26 -54.18 67.61
C LEU A 261 20.31 -53.10 66.53
N ALA A 262 19.21 -52.33 66.53
CA ALA A 262 19.18 -50.93 66.99
C ALA A 262 18.53 -49.96 65.99
N GLN A 263 17.27 -49.64 66.27
CA GLN A 263 16.72 -48.33 65.96
C GLN A 263 17.55 -47.25 66.68
N PRO A 264 17.63 -46.05 66.09
CA PRO A 264 17.46 -44.86 66.90
C PRO A 264 16.30 -44.00 66.41
N ALA A 265 15.70 -43.39 67.41
CA ALA A 265 14.52 -42.57 67.35
C ALA A 265 14.80 -41.14 66.84
N ARG A 266 13.73 -40.56 66.28
CA ARG A 266 13.43 -39.14 66.05
C ARG A 266 14.07 -38.47 64.84
#